data_AF-A0A4Q4D7L5-F1
#
_entry.id   AF-A0A4Q4D7L5-F1
#
_cell.length_a   1.000
_cell.length_b   1.000
_cell.length_c   1.000
_cell.angle_alpha   90.00
_cell.angle_beta   90.00
_cell.angle_gamma   90.00
#
_symmetry.space_group_name_H-M   'P 1'
#
loop_
_entity.id
_entity.type
_entity.pdbx_description
1 polymer ?
#
loop_
_entity_poly.entity_id
_entity_poly.type
_entity_poly.pdbx_seq_one_letter_code
_entity_poly.pdbx_strand_id
1 'polypeptide(L)'
;MRLRFVAVGLTAGLVLAGCGGGADEAEQADPTPTPEPSATSEPPAGPTEANVGDELDFDGLIRITVEDYKADIPNDDDVEAGQRVDAVLYRICNESFDDSDGATLTNPFNYNLADDDDGSYDILDLTPSPAPQPQLDSFKAINQGSCVKGWLAYDLPEDTTVTAVTFGDDSGIQALWKVSR
;
A
#
# COMPACT_ATOMS: atom_id res chain seq x y z
N MET A 1 9.77 -38.76 14.03
CA MET A 1 8.51 -38.06 14.34
C MET A 1 7.57 -38.27 13.16
N ARG A 2 6.33 -38.73 13.41
CA ARG A 2 5.45 -39.35 12.40
C ARG A 2 4.68 -38.29 11.60
N LEU A 3 4.84 -38.30 10.28
CA LEU A 3 3.99 -37.60 9.32
C LEU A 3 2.61 -38.30 9.26
N ARG A 4 1.53 -37.55 9.38
CA ARG A 4 0.16 -38.05 9.16
C ARG A 4 -0.52 -37.17 8.11
N PHE A 5 -0.70 -37.74 6.92
CA PHE A 5 -1.62 -37.25 5.91
C PHE A 5 -3.06 -37.56 6.34
N VAL A 6 -3.99 -36.63 6.13
CA VAL A 6 -5.44 -36.92 6.20
C VAL A 6 -6.08 -36.39 4.92
N ALA A 7 -6.86 -37.28 4.30
CA ALA A 7 -7.48 -37.14 2.99
C ALA A 7 -8.92 -36.58 3.07
N VAL A 8 -9.32 -36.02 1.93
CA VAL A 8 -10.64 -35.49 1.55
C VAL A 8 -11.74 -36.56 1.64
N GLY A 9 -12.96 -36.16 2.04
CA GLY A 9 -14.15 -37.00 2.02
C GLY A 9 -15.42 -36.23 1.64
N LEU A 10 -15.86 -36.44 0.39
CA LEU A 10 -17.13 -36.03 -0.22
C LEU A 10 -18.33 -36.68 0.50
N THR A 11 -19.43 -35.96 0.74
CA THR A 11 -20.75 -36.58 1.00
C THR A 11 -21.89 -35.79 0.36
N ALA A 12 -22.50 -36.40 -0.65
CA ALA A 12 -23.80 -36.03 -1.20
C ALA A 12 -24.88 -36.90 -0.51
N GLY A 13 -26.04 -36.30 -0.23
CA GLY A 13 -27.21 -37.02 0.29
C GLY A 13 -28.52 -36.31 -0.05
N LEU A 14 -29.25 -36.88 -1.01
CA LEU A 14 -30.70 -36.69 -1.23
C LEU A 14 -31.48 -37.03 0.06
N VAL A 15 -32.76 -36.64 0.25
CA VAL A 15 -33.94 -37.44 -0.16
C VAL A 15 -35.25 -36.84 0.45
N LEU A 16 -36.32 -36.85 -0.36
CA LEU A 16 -37.79 -36.92 -0.10
C LEU A 16 -38.65 -35.72 0.36
N ALA A 17 -39.42 -35.22 -0.62
CA ALA A 17 -40.90 -35.22 -0.72
C ALA A 17 -41.77 -35.16 0.55
N GLY A 18 -42.63 -34.13 0.60
CA GLY A 18 -43.88 -34.10 1.36
C GLY A 18 -44.97 -33.41 0.54
N CYS A 19 -46.07 -34.11 0.30
CA CYS A 19 -47.26 -33.68 -0.44
C CYS A 19 -48.44 -33.52 0.53
N GLY A 20 -49.20 -32.44 0.39
CA GLY A 20 -50.42 -32.14 1.14
C GLY A 20 -50.56 -30.61 1.20
N GLY A 21 -51.59 -29.96 0.68
CA GLY A 21 -52.98 -30.34 0.45
C GLY A 21 -53.82 -29.32 1.20
N GLY A 22 -54.59 -28.50 0.49
CA GLY A 22 -55.53 -27.53 1.08
C GLY A 22 -55.56 -26.21 0.33
N ALA A 23 -56.63 -26.00 -0.45
CA ALA A 23 -57.00 -24.71 -1.00
C ALA A 23 -57.65 -23.85 0.09
N ASP A 24 -57.27 -22.58 0.18
CA ASP A 24 -58.17 -21.53 0.64
C ASP A 24 -57.73 -20.20 0.01
N GLU A 25 -58.70 -19.59 -0.66
CA GLU A 25 -58.62 -18.33 -1.39
C GLU A 25 -58.75 -17.20 -0.36
N ALA A 26 -57.71 -16.37 -0.24
CA ALA A 26 -57.78 -15.11 0.49
C ALA A 26 -57.10 -14.02 -0.34
N GLU A 27 -57.94 -13.20 -0.95
CA GLU A 27 -57.62 -11.94 -1.61
C GLU A 27 -56.87 -11.03 -0.62
N GLN A 28 -55.58 -10.79 -0.85
CA GLN A 28 -54.75 -9.88 -0.05
C GLN A 28 -54.10 -8.85 -0.98
N ALA A 29 -54.45 -7.59 -0.73
CA ALA A 29 -54.05 -6.43 -1.51
C ALA A 29 -52.53 -6.31 -1.69
N ASP A 30 -52.13 -6.02 -2.93
CA ASP A 30 -50.76 -5.67 -3.34
C ASP A 30 -50.23 -4.47 -2.51
N PRO A 31 -49.17 -4.64 -1.69
CA PRO A 31 -48.47 -3.50 -1.12
C PRO A 31 -47.64 -2.85 -2.22
N THR A 32 -47.92 -1.57 -2.50
CA THR A 32 -47.07 -0.72 -3.36
C THR A 32 -45.61 -0.79 -2.86
N PRO A 33 -44.62 -1.12 -3.71
CA PRO A 33 -43.22 -1.14 -3.28
C PRO A 33 -42.81 0.27 -2.87
N THR A 34 -42.43 0.42 -1.60
CA THR A 34 -41.75 1.63 -1.12
C THR A 34 -40.38 1.66 -1.81
N PRO A 35 -40.01 2.74 -2.53
CA PRO A 35 -38.67 2.83 -3.10
C PRO A 35 -37.66 2.82 -1.95
N GLU A 36 -36.84 1.77 -1.91
CA GLU A 36 -35.68 1.69 -1.03
C GLU A 36 -34.78 2.90 -1.36
N PRO A 37 -34.29 3.65 -0.36
CA PRO A 37 -33.35 4.72 -0.63
C PRO A 37 -32.11 4.09 -1.26
N SER A 38 -31.83 4.43 -2.52
CA SER A 38 -30.56 4.07 -3.15
C SER A 38 -29.43 4.60 -2.28
N ALA A 39 -28.72 3.69 -1.62
CA ALA A 39 -27.46 3.99 -0.96
C ALA A 39 -26.54 4.59 -2.03
N THR A 40 -26.32 5.89 -1.94
CA THR A 40 -25.28 6.55 -2.72
C THR A 40 -23.98 6.08 -2.11
N SER A 41 -23.27 5.20 -2.81
CA SER A 41 -21.92 4.80 -2.44
C SER A 41 -21.06 6.05 -2.40
N GLU A 42 -20.52 6.38 -1.23
CA GLU A 42 -19.54 7.44 -1.08
C GLU A 42 -18.35 7.11 -2.01
N PRO A 43 -17.81 8.10 -2.75
CA PRO A 43 -16.62 7.87 -3.57
C PRO A 43 -15.50 7.28 -2.70
N PRO A 44 -14.69 6.35 -3.24
CA PRO A 44 -13.55 5.84 -2.49
C PRO A 44 -12.67 7.00 -2.02
N ALA A 45 -12.28 6.97 -0.74
CA ALA A 45 -11.38 7.97 -0.18
C ALA A 45 -10.07 7.95 -0.99
N GLY A 46 -9.63 9.13 -1.43
CA GLY A 46 -8.35 9.29 -2.12
C GLY A 46 -7.16 9.07 -1.17
N PRO A 47 -5.92 9.15 -1.68
CA PRO A 47 -4.73 8.99 -0.86
C PRO A 47 -4.65 10.05 0.23
N THR A 48 -4.06 9.69 1.37
CA THR A 48 -3.79 10.64 2.46
C THR A 48 -2.69 11.61 2.04
N GLU A 49 -2.98 12.92 2.03
CA GLU A 49 -1.98 13.93 1.67
C GLU A 49 -1.21 14.46 2.88
N ALA A 50 0.09 14.67 2.70
CA ALA A 50 1.04 15.21 3.67
C ALA A 50 2.07 16.11 2.96
N ASN A 51 2.89 16.84 3.72
CA ASN A 51 4.08 17.53 3.21
C ASN A 51 5.33 16.79 3.66
N VAL A 52 6.43 16.91 2.92
CA VAL A 52 7.76 16.46 3.41
C VAL A 52 8.00 17.00 4.83
N GLY A 53 8.38 16.11 5.74
CA GLY A 53 8.54 16.34 7.17
C GLY A 53 7.35 15.89 8.04
N ASP A 54 6.16 15.72 7.46
CA ASP A 54 4.99 15.23 8.18
C ASP A 54 5.04 13.70 8.35
N GLU A 55 4.67 13.21 9.53
CA GLU A 55 4.56 11.79 9.85
C GLU A 55 3.11 11.32 9.64
N LEU A 56 2.95 10.20 8.93
CA LEU A 56 1.66 9.53 8.77
C LEU A 56 1.65 8.20 9.52
N ASP A 57 0.53 7.92 10.19
CA ASP A 57 0.25 6.67 10.89
C ASP A 57 -0.71 5.84 10.05
N PHE A 58 -0.34 4.58 9.82
CA PHE A 58 -1.16 3.62 9.10
C PHE A 58 -1.62 2.55 10.10
N ASP A 59 -2.83 2.76 10.62
CA ASP A 59 -3.56 1.88 11.52
C ASP A 59 -2.79 1.46 12.79
N GLY A 60 -1.91 2.33 13.30
CA GLY A 60 -1.06 2.04 14.46
C GLY A 60 -0.08 0.86 14.26
N LEU A 61 0.11 0.42 13.02
CA LEU A 61 1.05 -0.65 12.66
C LEU A 61 2.39 -0.08 12.23
N ILE A 62 2.35 1.00 11.46
CA ILE A 62 3.53 1.62 10.89
C ILE A 62 3.36 3.14 10.85
N ARG A 63 4.46 3.83 11.16
CA ARG A 63 4.58 5.27 10.93
C ARG A 63 5.66 5.55 9.90
N ILE A 64 5.33 6.40 8.93
CA ILE A 64 6.25 6.76 7.85
C ILE A 64 6.39 8.27 7.81
N THR A 65 7.62 8.72 7.61
CA THR A 65 7.95 10.11 7.35
C THR A 65 8.87 10.18 6.13
N VAL A 66 8.50 11.01 5.16
CA VAL A 66 9.47 11.52 4.18
C VAL A 66 10.18 12.69 4.82
N GLU A 67 11.41 12.48 5.30
CA GLU A 67 12.15 13.50 6.06
C GLU A 67 12.81 14.55 5.16
N ASP A 68 13.26 14.16 3.97
CA ASP A 68 14.00 15.03 3.05
C ASP A 68 13.90 14.53 1.60
N TYR A 69 14.07 15.46 0.66
CA TYR A 69 14.15 15.17 -0.78
C TYR A 69 15.29 15.98 -1.39
N LYS A 70 16.09 15.32 -2.22
CA LYS A 70 17.19 15.92 -2.96
C LYS A 70 17.02 15.64 -4.43
N ALA A 71 16.84 16.70 -5.20
CA ALA A 71 16.91 16.62 -6.64
C ALA A 71 18.37 16.59 -7.10
N ASP A 72 18.61 15.97 -8.25
CA ASP A 72 19.86 16.07 -9.01
C ASP A 72 21.10 15.73 -8.15
N ILE A 73 21.06 14.57 -7.49
CA ILE A 73 22.18 14.07 -6.72
C ILE A 73 23.30 13.59 -7.67
N PRO A 74 24.59 13.80 -7.32
CA PRO A 74 25.68 13.29 -8.14
C PRO A 74 25.60 11.76 -8.27
N ASN A 75 25.67 11.29 -9.51
CA ASN A 75 25.71 9.88 -9.87
C ASN A 75 26.88 9.63 -10.83
N ASP A 76 27.37 8.39 -10.87
CA ASP A 76 28.41 7.96 -11.81
C ASP A 76 27.81 7.72 -13.21
N ASP A 77 28.66 7.32 -14.17
CA ASP A 77 28.32 7.07 -15.59
C ASP A 77 27.31 5.93 -15.83
N ASP A 78 26.78 5.31 -14.77
CA ASP A 78 25.82 4.21 -14.83
C ASP A 78 24.37 4.68 -15.07
N VAL A 79 24.12 5.99 -15.03
CA VAL A 79 22.80 6.59 -15.32
C VAL A 79 22.74 6.97 -16.80
N GLU A 80 21.63 6.64 -17.44
CA GLU A 80 21.47 6.87 -18.88
C GLU A 80 21.48 8.36 -19.21
N ALA A 81 22.04 8.73 -20.37
CA ALA A 81 22.06 10.11 -20.82
C ALA A 81 20.62 10.65 -20.97
N GLY A 82 20.37 11.86 -20.45
CA GLY A 82 19.03 12.45 -20.40
C GLY A 82 18.19 12.00 -19.20
N GLN A 83 18.78 11.24 -18.28
CA GLN A 83 18.23 11.00 -16.96
C GLN A 83 19.02 11.74 -15.88
N ARG A 84 18.39 11.96 -14.73
CA ARG A 84 19.00 12.44 -13.50
C ARG A 84 18.55 11.56 -12.34
N VAL A 85 19.32 11.58 -11.27
CA VAL A 85 18.98 10.86 -10.05
C VAL A 85 18.48 11.82 -8.99
N ASP A 86 17.31 11.54 -8.43
CA ASP A 86 16.82 12.18 -7.22
C ASP A 86 16.89 11.19 -6.04
N ALA A 87 16.90 11.69 -4.81
CA ALA A 87 16.94 10.86 -3.61
C ALA A 87 15.95 11.32 -2.55
N VAL A 88 15.34 10.36 -1.85
CA VAL A 88 14.38 10.62 -0.77
C VAL A 88 14.87 9.96 0.52
N LEU A 89 14.84 10.72 1.62
CA LEU A 89 15.13 10.21 2.95
C LEU A 89 13.85 9.77 3.65
N TYR A 90 13.76 8.48 3.94
CA TYR A 90 12.63 7.91 4.66
C TYR A 90 13.00 7.61 6.11
N ARG A 91 12.03 7.78 7.00
CA ARG A 91 12.03 7.17 8.32
C ARG A 91 10.79 6.31 8.45
N ILE A 92 11.00 5.05 8.86
CA ILE A 92 9.96 4.05 9.00
C ILE A 92 10.03 3.48 10.41
N CYS A 93 8.92 3.55 11.15
CA CYS A 93 8.79 3.04 12.50
C CYS A 93 7.79 1.89 12.53
N ASN A 94 8.19 0.76 13.11
CA ASN A 94 7.29 -0.36 13.34
C ASN A 94 6.59 -0.18 14.69
N GLU A 95 5.28 0.04 14.65
CA GLU A 95 4.41 0.21 15.82
C GLU A 95 3.54 -1.02 16.09
N SER A 96 3.67 -2.12 15.33
CA SER A 96 2.78 -3.28 15.50
C SER A 96 2.88 -3.87 16.91
N PHE A 97 1.80 -3.73 17.70
CA PHE A 97 1.72 -4.23 19.08
C PHE A 97 1.13 -5.65 19.20
N ASP A 98 0.72 -6.27 18.09
CA ASP A 98 0.06 -7.58 18.12
C ASP A 98 1.03 -8.74 17.83
N ASP A 99 1.05 -9.73 18.73
CA ASP A 99 1.87 -10.94 18.64
C ASP A 99 1.42 -11.88 17.49
N SER A 100 0.28 -11.60 16.85
CA SER A 100 -0.25 -12.41 15.74
C SER A 100 0.33 -12.07 14.37
N ASP A 101 0.81 -10.83 14.14
CA ASP A 101 1.09 -10.36 12.77
C ASP A 101 2.40 -9.56 12.57
N GLY A 102 3.23 -9.33 13.59
CA GLY A 102 4.50 -8.64 13.31
C GLY A 102 5.39 -8.33 14.50
N ALA A 103 6.22 -9.28 14.93
CA ALA A 103 7.39 -8.91 15.74
C ALA A 103 8.44 -8.14 14.91
N THR A 104 8.36 -8.24 13.59
CA THR A 104 9.35 -7.74 12.64
C THR A 104 8.67 -7.36 11.33
N LEU A 105 8.83 -6.10 10.95
CA LEU A 105 8.42 -5.56 9.65
C LEU A 105 9.62 -5.65 8.70
N THR A 106 9.48 -6.36 7.58
CA THR A 106 10.40 -6.25 6.45
C THR A 106 9.77 -5.26 5.49
N ASN A 107 10.48 -4.19 5.08
CA ASN A 107 9.94 -3.09 4.28
C ASN A 107 9.31 -3.59 2.96
N PRO A 108 7.99 -3.82 2.86
CA PRO A 108 7.35 -4.46 1.73
C PRO A 108 6.69 -3.44 0.78
N PHE A 109 7.00 -2.15 0.93
CA PHE A 109 6.17 -1.08 0.37
C PHE A 109 6.72 -0.51 -0.93
N ASN A 110 5.79 -0.06 -1.77
CA ASN A 110 6.08 0.58 -3.04
C ASN A 110 6.22 2.09 -2.81
N TYR A 111 7.47 2.56 -2.79
CA TYR A 111 7.79 3.98 -2.72
C TYR A 111 8.10 4.49 -4.12
N ASN A 112 7.41 5.54 -4.55
CA ASN A 112 7.60 6.12 -5.88
C ASN A 112 7.75 7.65 -5.79
N LEU A 113 8.34 8.24 -6.83
CA LEU A 113 8.16 9.66 -7.11
C LEU A 113 7.01 9.83 -8.10
N ALA A 114 6.26 10.90 -7.95
CA ALA A 114 5.23 11.31 -8.89
C ALA A 114 5.48 12.72 -9.45
N ASP A 115 5.07 12.93 -10.69
CA ASP A 115 5.13 14.22 -11.40
C ASP A 115 3.73 14.88 -11.50
N ASP A 116 3.62 15.96 -12.28
CA ASP A 116 2.36 16.69 -12.48
C ASP A 116 1.31 15.88 -13.29
N ASP A 117 1.71 14.82 -14.00
CA ASP A 117 0.85 13.96 -14.83
C ASP A 117 0.54 12.62 -14.15
N ASP A 118 0.75 12.52 -12.84
CA ASP A 118 0.65 11.29 -12.04
C ASP A 118 1.57 10.15 -12.54
N GLY A 119 2.68 10.49 -13.20
CA GLY A 119 3.75 9.55 -13.54
C GLY A 119 4.30 8.87 -12.28
N SER A 120 4.79 7.64 -12.40
CA SER A 120 5.37 6.89 -11.28
C SER A 120 6.79 6.47 -11.63
N TYR A 121 7.75 6.88 -10.80
CA TYR A 121 9.15 6.53 -10.93
C TYR A 121 9.59 5.65 -9.77
N ASP A 122 9.96 4.42 -10.09
CA ASP A 122 10.38 3.40 -9.13
C ASP A 122 11.79 3.68 -8.58
N ILE A 123 12.11 3.00 -7.48
CA ILE A 123 13.44 3.03 -6.85
C ILE A 123 14.49 2.52 -7.85
N LEU A 124 15.59 3.27 -7.96
CA LEU A 124 16.77 2.87 -8.71
C LEU A 124 17.54 1.77 -7.96
N ASP A 125 17.45 0.53 -8.47
CA ASP A 125 18.15 -0.64 -7.93
C ASP A 125 19.56 -0.79 -8.53
N LEU A 126 20.48 0.08 -8.10
CA LEU A 126 21.91 -0.01 -8.41
C LEU A 126 22.72 -0.46 -7.19
N THR A 127 23.79 -1.22 -7.44
CA THR A 127 24.76 -1.63 -6.42
C THR A 127 26.18 -1.27 -6.88
N PRO A 128 26.85 -0.27 -6.27
CA PRO A 128 26.36 0.58 -5.17
C PRO A 128 25.28 1.57 -5.63
N SER A 129 24.30 1.87 -4.77
CA SER A 129 23.31 2.90 -5.08
C SER A 129 23.96 4.30 -4.99
N PRO A 130 23.60 5.24 -5.89
CA PRO A 130 24.06 6.63 -5.82
C PRO A 130 23.44 7.42 -4.66
N ALA A 131 22.42 6.88 -3.99
CA ALA A 131 21.77 7.54 -2.85
C ALA A 131 22.77 7.88 -1.72
N PRO A 132 22.61 9.02 -1.03
CA PRO A 132 23.46 9.38 0.11
C PRO A 132 23.42 8.33 1.21
N GLN A 133 24.47 8.27 2.04
CA GLN A 133 24.48 7.42 3.22
C GLN A 133 23.73 8.08 4.39
N PRO A 134 23.06 7.30 5.27
CA PRO A 134 22.85 5.86 5.17
C PRO A 134 21.77 5.50 4.13
N GLN A 135 21.96 4.42 3.40
CA GLN A 135 20.92 3.89 2.49
C GLN A 135 19.87 3.09 3.26
N LEU A 136 18.62 3.15 2.80
CA LEU A 136 17.55 2.34 3.38
C LEU A 136 17.68 0.90 2.86
N ASP A 137 17.91 -0.04 3.77
CA ASP A 137 17.97 -1.46 3.44
C ASP A 137 16.56 -2.06 3.46
N SER A 138 15.99 -2.34 2.29
CA SER A 138 14.65 -2.90 2.15
C SER A 138 14.51 -4.31 2.75
N PHE A 139 15.60 -5.05 2.92
CA PHE A 139 15.59 -6.40 3.51
C PHE A 139 15.84 -6.39 5.02
N LYS A 140 16.17 -5.23 5.59
CA LYS A 140 16.41 -5.11 7.02
C LYS A 140 15.08 -5.17 7.78
N ALA A 141 14.97 -6.22 8.58
CA ALA A 141 14.00 -6.36 9.65
C ALA A 141 13.95 -5.13 10.57
N ILE A 142 12.77 -4.54 10.73
CA ILE A 142 12.45 -3.47 11.67
C ILE A 142 11.68 -4.09 12.84
N ASN A 143 12.36 -4.20 13.99
CA ASN A 143 11.72 -4.72 15.20
C ASN A 143 10.62 -3.77 15.69
N GLN A 144 9.62 -4.34 16.35
CA GLN A 144 8.60 -3.57 17.05
C GLN A 144 9.21 -2.46 17.95
N GLY A 145 8.59 -1.29 17.93
CA GLY A 145 8.99 -0.10 18.68
C GLY A 145 10.30 0.54 18.18
N SER A 146 10.85 0.05 17.06
CA SER A 146 12.07 0.58 16.47
C SER A 146 11.77 1.32 15.17
N CYS A 147 12.64 2.27 14.84
CA CYS A 147 12.63 2.94 13.55
C CYS A 147 13.93 2.68 12.79
N VAL A 148 13.82 2.63 11.47
CA VAL A 148 14.96 2.71 10.55
C VAL A 148 14.87 3.99 9.75
N LYS A 149 16.02 4.42 9.25
CA LYS A 149 16.14 5.59 8.39
C LYS A 149 17.17 5.33 7.31
N GLY A 150 16.87 5.79 6.10
CA GLY A 150 17.84 5.81 5.03
C GLY A 150 17.32 6.44 3.74
N TRP A 151 18.25 6.69 2.84
CA TRP A 151 17.97 7.21 1.51
C TRP A 151 17.62 6.10 0.52
N LEU A 152 16.69 6.40 -0.39
CA LEU A 152 16.46 5.67 -1.63
C LEU A 152 16.72 6.62 -2.81
N ALA A 153 17.28 6.09 -3.90
CA ALA A 153 17.50 6.82 -5.15
C ALA A 153 16.40 6.47 -6.16
N TYR A 154 16.14 7.39 -7.08
CA TYR A 154 15.16 7.28 -8.15
C TYR A 154 15.79 7.80 -9.43
N ASP A 155 15.55 7.12 -10.54
CA ASP A 155 16.00 7.55 -11.86
C ASP A 155 14.82 8.16 -12.63
N LEU A 156 15.04 9.31 -13.25
CA LEU A 156 13.99 10.06 -13.90
C LEU A 156 14.53 10.92 -15.04
N PRO A 157 13.71 11.25 -16.05
CA PRO A 157 14.11 12.19 -17.10
C PRO A 157 14.58 13.54 -16.53
N GLU A 158 15.62 14.12 -17.14
CA GLU A 158 16.24 15.38 -16.69
C GLU A 158 15.25 16.55 -16.54
N ASP A 159 14.17 16.55 -17.33
CA ASP A 159 13.16 17.62 -17.34
C ASP A 159 11.93 17.33 -16.44
N THR A 160 11.87 16.17 -15.79
CA THR A 160 10.72 15.79 -14.95
C THR A 160 10.59 16.75 -13.75
N THR A 161 9.38 17.24 -13.47
CA THR A 161 9.10 17.98 -12.24
C THR A 161 8.40 17.06 -11.25
N VAL A 162 9.13 16.63 -10.24
CA VAL A 162 8.59 15.82 -9.14
C VAL A 162 7.71 16.70 -8.27
N THR A 163 6.49 16.25 -8.03
CA THR A 163 5.47 16.93 -7.21
C THR A 163 5.25 16.23 -5.88
N ALA A 164 5.45 14.91 -5.85
CA ALA A 164 5.15 14.09 -4.68
C ALA A 164 6.06 12.87 -4.55
N VAL A 165 6.20 12.42 -3.30
CA VAL A 165 6.57 11.04 -2.98
C VAL A 165 5.29 10.28 -2.68
N THR A 166 5.09 9.12 -3.28
CA THR A 166 3.91 8.29 -3.05
C THR A 166 4.27 6.99 -2.34
N PHE A 167 3.32 6.51 -1.56
CA PHE A 167 3.40 5.26 -0.82
C PHE A 167 2.13 4.46 -1.06
N GLY A 168 2.30 3.18 -1.35
CA GLY A 168 1.17 2.28 -1.56
C GLY A 168 1.54 0.80 -1.49
N ASP A 169 0.54 -0.01 -1.77
CA ASP A 169 0.62 -1.46 -1.89
C ASP A 169 -0.11 -1.91 -3.16
N ASP A 170 -0.36 -3.22 -3.28
CA ASP A 170 -1.09 -3.81 -4.41
C ASP A 170 -2.53 -3.28 -4.56
N SER A 171 -3.08 -2.61 -3.53
CA SER A 171 -4.41 -1.99 -3.56
C SER A 171 -4.39 -0.55 -4.11
N GLY A 172 -3.22 0.05 -4.27
CA GLY A 172 -3.02 1.38 -4.81
C GLY A 172 -2.25 2.32 -3.89
N ILE A 173 -2.25 3.61 -4.25
CA ILE A 173 -1.60 4.67 -3.48
C ILE A 173 -2.42 4.94 -2.21
N GLN A 174 -1.78 4.80 -1.05
CA GLN A 174 -2.37 5.07 0.25
C GLN A 174 -2.03 6.47 0.77
N ALA A 175 -0.87 7.00 0.41
CA ALA A 175 -0.43 8.32 0.83
C ALA A 175 0.44 9.03 -0.22
N LEU A 176 0.44 10.37 -0.17
CA LEU A 176 1.45 11.20 -0.82
C LEU A 176 2.03 12.26 0.11
N TRP A 177 3.33 12.51 -0.02
CA TRP A 177 4.02 13.66 0.56
C TRP A 177 4.39 14.64 -0.54
N LYS A 178 3.83 15.85 -0.49
CA LYS A 178 4.14 16.92 -1.43
C LYS A 178 5.58 17.37 -1.26
N VAL A 179 6.30 17.42 -2.37
CA VAL A 179 7.68 17.89 -2.43
C VAL A 179 7.65 19.35 -2.82
N SER A 180 7.81 20.24 -1.84
CA SER A 180 7.92 21.67 -2.09
C SER A 180 9.35 22.02 -2.53
N ARG A 181 9.51 22.55 -3.75
CA ARG A 181 10.74 23.17 -4.23
C ARG A 181 10.98 24.54 -3.59
#